data_AF-A0A080WGE9-F1
#
_entry.id   AF-A0A080WGE9-F1
#
_cell.length_a   1.000
_cell.length_b   1.000
_cell.length_c   1.000
_cell.angle_alpha   90.00
_cell.angle_beta   90.00
_cell.angle_gamma   90.00
#
_symmetry.space_group_name_H-M   'P 1'
#
loop_
_entity.id
_entity.type
_entity.pdbx_description
1 polymer ?
#
loop_
_entity_poly.entity_id
_entity_poly.type
_entity_poly.pdbx_seq_one_letter_code
_entity_poly.pdbx_strand_id
1 'polypeptide(L)'
;MPFIENQTATADPIVPVDVKGKDAFHKLVDDLSAVLGPSSGLDSDDVDPMDIQKLMEGYVSNHEEWQRYALADESRAYTRNLVDEGNGKSNLLIFVWNPGKSSPIHDHANAHCVMKILHGSLKEHRYDWPEQDKINNGEACPLTVTKETILRENEVAYMSDKLGLHKISNPDPNDFAISLHCK
;
A
#
# COMPACT_ATOMS: atom_id res chain seq x y z
N MET A 1 -34.54 -8.96 -45.39
CA MET A 1 -33.39 -8.40 -44.64
C MET A 1 -33.95 -7.71 -43.41
N PRO A 2 -33.42 -7.95 -42.20
CA PRO A 2 -32.04 -7.62 -41.78
C PRO A 2 -31.25 -8.85 -41.26
N PHE A 3 -29.97 -8.96 -41.63
CA PHE A 3 -28.76 -8.61 -40.86
C PHE A 3 -28.51 -9.48 -39.61
N ILE A 4 -27.69 -10.51 -39.82
CA ILE A 4 -26.95 -11.24 -38.79
C ILE A 4 -25.77 -10.35 -38.40
N GLU A 5 -25.76 -9.84 -37.18
CA GLU A 5 -24.57 -9.22 -36.59
C GLU A 5 -23.65 -10.33 -36.05
N ASN A 6 -22.47 -10.42 -36.65
CA ASN A 6 -21.37 -11.22 -36.12
C ASN A 6 -20.95 -10.64 -34.77
N GLN A 7 -21.10 -11.42 -33.71
CA GLN A 7 -20.39 -11.21 -32.45
C GLN A 7 -18.89 -11.30 -32.74
N THR A 8 -18.24 -10.14 -32.82
CA THR A 8 -16.80 -10.06 -32.65
C THR A 8 -16.54 -10.15 -31.15
N ALA A 9 -16.17 -11.34 -30.70
CA ALA A 9 -15.58 -11.52 -29.39
C ALA A 9 -14.33 -10.64 -29.34
N THR A 10 -14.40 -9.52 -28.63
CA THR A 10 -13.21 -8.80 -28.20
C THR A 10 -12.47 -9.75 -27.27
N ALA A 11 -11.37 -10.32 -27.75
CA ALA A 11 -10.47 -11.07 -26.89
C ALA A 11 -10.02 -10.14 -25.76
N ASP A 12 -10.21 -10.58 -24.51
CA ASP A 12 -9.67 -9.89 -23.34
C ASP A 12 -8.16 -9.70 -23.51
N PRO A 13 -7.58 -8.59 -23.00
CA PRO A 13 -6.14 -8.38 -23.07
C PRO A 13 -5.40 -9.57 -22.47
N ILE A 14 -4.46 -10.14 -23.23
CA ILE A 14 -3.62 -11.23 -22.73
C ILE A 14 -2.61 -10.59 -21.77
N VAL A 15 -2.90 -10.66 -20.46
CA VAL A 15 -1.90 -10.35 -19.42
C VAL A 15 -0.66 -11.22 -19.69
N PRO A 16 0.55 -10.66 -19.74
CA PRO A 16 1.76 -11.45 -19.93
C PRO A 16 1.97 -12.33 -18.70
N VAL A 17 1.64 -13.62 -18.84
CA VAL A 17 1.86 -14.62 -17.80
C VAL A 17 3.25 -15.21 -17.98
N ASP A 18 4.07 -15.25 -16.92
CA ASP A 18 5.40 -15.89 -16.94
C ASP A 18 5.28 -17.40 -17.25
N VAL A 19 6.39 -18.04 -17.62
CA VAL A 19 6.52 -19.46 -18.01
C VAL A 19 5.95 -20.45 -16.96
N LYS A 20 5.67 -19.97 -15.74
CA LYS A 20 5.01 -20.69 -14.63
C LYS A 20 3.51 -20.42 -14.45
N GLY A 21 2.87 -19.59 -15.27
CA GLY A 21 1.44 -19.32 -15.14
C GLY A 21 1.04 -18.22 -14.15
N LYS A 22 1.99 -17.42 -13.63
CA LYS A 22 1.71 -16.30 -12.70
C LYS A 22 1.93 -14.94 -13.38
N ASP A 23 1.06 -13.99 -13.06
CA ASP A 23 1.20 -12.57 -13.43
C ASP A 23 2.28 -11.87 -12.59
N ALA A 24 2.60 -10.62 -12.95
CA ALA A 24 3.70 -9.89 -12.33
C ALA A 24 3.42 -9.54 -10.86
N PHE A 25 2.16 -9.28 -10.50
CA PHE A 25 1.75 -9.06 -9.11
C PHE A 25 2.01 -10.28 -8.24
N HIS A 26 1.56 -11.46 -8.65
CA HIS A 26 1.78 -12.69 -7.86
C HIS A 26 3.25 -13.11 -7.85
N LYS A 27 4.03 -12.74 -8.87
CA LYS A 27 5.50 -12.87 -8.81
C LYS A 27 6.09 -11.96 -7.73
N LEU A 28 5.64 -10.70 -7.62
CA LEU A 28 6.05 -9.82 -6.53
C LEU A 28 5.71 -10.42 -5.16
N VAL A 29 4.52 -10.99 -4.98
CA VAL A 29 4.13 -11.68 -3.73
C VAL A 29 5.11 -12.80 -3.39
N ASP A 30 5.43 -13.67 -4.36
CA ASP A 30 6.41 -14.74 -4.17
C ASP A 30 7.81 -14.21 -3.82
N ASP A 31 8.27 -13.16 -4.51
CA ASP A 31 9.59 -12.55 -4.29
C ASP A 31 9.68 -11.91 -2.89
N LEU A 32 8.61 -11.23 -2.41
CA LEU A 32 8.53 -10.67 -1.07
C LEU A 32 8.62 -11.76 0.00
N SER A 33 7.84 -12.84 -0.15
CA SER A 33 7.88 -13.99 0.75
C SER A 33 9.24 -14.69 0.75
N ALA A 34 9.93 -14.73 -0.38
CA ALA A 34 11.28 -15.28 -0.46
C ALA A 34 12.32 -14.42 0.29
N VAL A 35 12.23 -13.08 0.22
CA VAL A 35 13.13 -12.17 0.95
C VAL A 35 12.88 -12.21 2.46
N LEU A 36 11.63 -12.27 2.88
CA LEU A 36 11.26 -12.39 4.30
C LEU A 36 11.55 -13.78 4.88
N GLY A 37 11.73 -14.78 4.02
CA GLY A 37 12.08 -16.14 4.41
C GLY A 37 11.04 -16.77 5.34
N PRO A 38 11.41 -17.82 6.09
CA PRO A 38 10.45 -18.61 6.89
C PRO A 38 10.08 -17.97 8.22
N SER A 39 10.78 -16.93 8.68
CA SER A 39 10.61 -16.42 10.05
C SER A 39 10.90 -14.93 10.25
N SER A 40 11.31 -14.20 9.23
CA SER A 40 11.75 -12.81 9.39
C SER A 40 10.59 -11.84 9.09
N GLY A 41 10.45 -10.82 9.92
CA GLY A 41 9.57 -9.66 9.70
C GLY A 41 10.36 -8.49 9.13
N LEU A 42 9.69 -7.41 8.72
CA LEU A 42 10.37 -6.23 8.18
C LEU A 42 11.20 -5.47 9.24
N ASP A 43 10.97 -5.74 10.52
CA ASP A 43 11.69 -5.20 11.67
C ASP A 43 12.86 -6.10 12.13
N SER A 44 13.07 -7.23 11.45
CA SER A 44 14.12 -8.19 11.82
C SER A 44 15.50 -7.73 11.34
N ASP A 45 16.53 -7.96 12.16
CA ASP A 45 17.91 -7.50 11.88
C ASP A 45 18.49 -8.05 10.57
N ASP A 46 17.97 -9.17 10.07
CA ASP A 46 18.37 -9.84 8.83
C ASP A 46 17.58 -9.37 7.60
N VAL A 47 16.59 -8.49 7.76
CA VAL A 47 15.80 -7.93 6.65
C VAL A 47 16.11 -6.45 6.50
N ASP A 48 16.63 -6.06 5.33
CA ASP A 48 16.73 -4.65 4.97
C ASP A 48 15.40 -4.19 4.34
N PRO A 49 14.67 -3.23 4.95
CA PRO A 49 13.45 -2.67 4.36
C PRO A 49 13.66 -2.11 2.95
N MET A 50 14.91 -1.74 2.61
CA MET A 50 15.28 -1.28 1.28
C MET A 50 15.14 -2.38 0.21
N ASP A 51 15.34 -3.65 0.56
CA ASP A 51 15.17 -4.74 -0.40
C ASP A 51 13.69 -4.98 -0.71
N ILE A 52 12.82 -4.90 0.31
CA ILE A 52 11.36 -4.90 0.14
C ILE A 52 10.92 -3.71 -0.73
N GLN A 53 11.46 -2.52 -0.44
CA GLN A 53 11.19 -1.33 -1.23
C GLN A 53 11.58 -1.50 -2.70
N LYS A 54 12.79 -2.00 -3.00
CA LYS A 54 13.22 -2.26 -4.38
C LYS A 54 12.32 -3.25 -5.12
N LEU A 55 11.87 -4.31 -4.45
CA LEU A 55 10.94 -5.28 -5.06
C LEU A 55 9.63 -4.60 -5.43
N MET A 56 9.05 -3.83 -4.51
CA MET A 56 7.82 -3.10 -4.77
C MET A 56 8.01 -2.02 -5.85
N GLU A 57 9.15 -1.34 -5.90
CA GLU A 57 9.49 -0.37 -6.96
C GLU A 57 9.61 -1.05 -8.34
N GLY A 58 10.18 -2.25 -8.40
CA GLY A 58 10.36 -3.00 -9.64
C GLY A 58 9.05 -3.54 -10.26
N TYR A 59 8.00 -3.68 -9.46
CA TYR A 59 6.66 -4.02 -9.97
C TYR A 59 5.97 -2.80 -10.58
N VAL A 60 5.50 -2.92 -11.82
CA VAL A 60 4.64 -1.92 -12.46
C VAL A 60 3.19 -2.34 -12.27
N SER A 61 2.38 -1.47 -11.66
CA SER A 61 0.99 -1.75 -11.32
C SER A 61 0.17 -2.09 -12.57
N ASN A 62 -0.57 -3.19 -12.48
CA ASN A 62 -1.54 -3.57 -13.49
C ASN A 62 -2.86 -3.95 -12.80
N HIS A 63 -3.91 -3.18 -13.10
CA HIS A 63 -5.23 -3.34 -12.51
C HIS A 63 -5.76 -4.78 -12.59
N GLU A 64 -5.55 -5.46 -13.71
CA GLU A 64 -6.09 -6.79 -13.94
C GLU A 64 -5.53 -7.85 -12.97
N GLU A 65 -4.32 -7.62 -12.45
CA GLU A 65 -3.60 -8.57 -11.59
C GLU A 65 -4.02 -8.47 -10.11
N TRP A 66 -4.37 -7.27 -9.63
CA TRP A 66 -4.67 -7.03 -8.21
C TRP A 66 -6.14 -6.70 -7.91
N GLN A 67 -6.97 -6.41 -8.92
CA GLN A 67 -8.37 -5.97 -8.73
C GLN A 67 -9.21 -6.89 -7.83
N ARG A 68 -8.93 -8.20 -7.85
CA ARG A 68 -9.62 -9.20 -7.01
C ARG A 68 -9.48 -8.95 -5.50
N TYR A 69 -8.46 -8.19 -5.09
CA TYR A 69 -8.20 -7.82 -3.70
C TYR A 69 -8.69 -6.40 -3.36
N ALA A 70 -9.09 -5.60 -4.36
CA ALA A 70 -9.51 -4.21 -4.18
C ALA A 70 -11.00 -4.10 -3.79
N LEU A 71 -11.35 -4.62 -2.61
CA LEU A 71 -12.72 -4.63 -2.12
C LEU A 71 -13.05 -3.31 -1.44
N ALA A 72 -13.86 -2.46 -2.10
CA ALA A 72 -14.27 -1.16 -1.57
C ALA A 72 -15.49 -1.25 -0.64
N ASP A 73 -15.59 -0.31 0.30
CA ASP A 73 -16.79 -0.04 1.11
C ASP A 73 -16.92 1.47 1.31
N GLU A 74 -17.91 2.08 0.66
CA GLU A 74 -18.14 3.54 0.67
C GLU A 74 -18.50 4.10 2.05
N SER A 75 -18.96 3.25 2.99
CA SER A 75 -19.29 3.66 4.36
C SER A 75 -18.05 3.87 5.25
N ARG A 76 -16.87 3.51 4.75
CA ARG A 76 -15.60 3.58 5.48
C ARG A 76 -14.72 4.69 4.92
N ALA A 77 -13.67 5.07 5.64
CA ALA A 77 -12.64 5.95 5.07
C ALA A 77 -11.81 5.21 4.02
N TYR A 78 -11.48 3.96 4.33
CA TYR A 78 -10.76 3.02 3.48
C TYR A 78 -11.01 1.60 3.97
N THR A 79 -10.76 0.60 3.13
CA THR A 79 -10.76 -0.82 3.50
C THR A 79 -9.35 -1.37 3.53
N ARG A 80 -9.16 -2.53 4.18
CA ARG A 80 -7.89 -3.24 4.31
C ARG A 80 -8.12 -4.69 3.93
N ASN A 81 -7.60 -5.11 2.80
CA ASN A 81 -7.88 -6.40 2.20
C ASN A 81 -6.62 -7.26 2.18
N LEU A 82 -6.68 -8.44 2.77
CA LEU A 82 -5.55 -9.35 2.86
C LEU A 82 -5.23 -9.95 1.48
N VAL A 83 -3.96 -9.87 1.09
CA VAL A 83 -3.42 -10.52 -0.11
C VAL A 83 -2.70 -11.80 0.29
N ASP A 84 -1.81 -11.71 1.28
CA ASP A 84 -0.96 -12.81 1.75
C ASP A 84 -0.57 -12.62 3.23
N GLU A 85 -0.58 -13.70 4.01
CA GLU A 85 -0.20 -13.71 5.44
C GLU A 85 1.32 -13.87 5.65
N GLY A 86 2.09 -13.95 4.57
CA GLY A 86 3.52 -14.19 4.58
C GLY A 86 3.90 -15.44 5.36
N ASN A 87 4.89 -15.28 6.24
CA ASN A 87 5.39 -16.31 7.15
C ASN A 87 4.80 -16.17 8.58
N GLY A 88 3.73 -15.39 8.76
CA GLY A 88 3.15 -15.04 10.06
C GLY A 88 3.88 -13.92 10.81
N LYS A 89 4.92 -13.33 10.22
CA LYS A 89 5.64 -12.14 10.73
C LYS A 89 5.48 -10.92 9.85
N SER A 90 4.81 -11.06 8.72
CA SER A 90 4.44 -9.96 7.84
C SER A 90 3.01 -10.14 7.34
N ASN A 91 2.38 -9.08 6.87
CA ASN A 91 1.14 -9.13 6.12
C ASN A 91 1.29 -8.28 4.86
N LEU A 92 0.82 -8.82 3.74
CA LEU A 92 0.64 -8.06 2.50
C LEU A 92 -0.83 -7.70 2.36
N LEU A 93 -1.12 -6.41 2.31
CA LEU A 93 -2.49 -5.88 2.29
C LEU A 93 -2.68 -4.90 1.13
N ILE A 94 -3.86 -4.92 0.50
CA ILE A 94 -4.33 -3.86 -0.40
C ILE A 94 -5.33 -2.98 0.33
N PHE A 95 -5.09 -1.68 0.32
CA PHE A 95 -6.00 -0.69 0.87
C PHE A 95 -6.72 0.02 -0.27
N VAL A 96 -8.03 0.19 -0.13
CA VAL A 96 -8.85 0.98 -1.06
C VAL A 96 -9.32 2.23 -0.35
N TRP A 97 -8.86 3.39 -0.81
CA TRP A 97 -9.09 4.70 -0.20
C TRP A 97 -10.23 5.41 -0.92
N ASN A 98 -11.33 5.65 -0.22
CA ASN A 98 -12.48 6.36 -0.77
C ASN A 98 -12.10 7.82 -1.13
N PRO A 99 -12.75 8.42 -2.13
CA PRO A 99 -12.49 9.80 -2.54
C PRO A 99 -12.55 10.80 -1.37
N GLY A 100 -11.53 11.66 -1.27
CA GLY A 100 -11.42 12.71 -0.26
C GLY A 100 -11.28 12.22 1.18
N LYS A 101 -11.08 10.91 1.42
CA LYS A 101 -10.96 10.34 2.76
C LYS A 101 -9.51 10.23 3.21
N SER A 102 -9.32 10.07 4.52
CA SER A 102 -8.00 9.95 5.14
C SER A 102 -8.00 8.99 6.32
N SER A 103 -6.83 8.44 6.64
CA SER A 103 -6.59 7.80 7.92
C SER A 103 -6.60 8.83 9.06
N PRO A 104 -6.75 8.39 10.31
CA PRO A 104 -6.22 9.11 11.46
C PRO A 104 -4.70 9.30 11.36
N ILE A 105 -4.14 10.18 12.18
CA ILE A 105 -2.69 10.19 12.45
C ILE A 105 -2.39 8.94 13.30
N HIS A 106 -1.37 8.16 12.91
CA HIS A 106 -1.04 6.90 13.56
C HIS A 106 0.46 6.56 13.46
N ASP A 107 0.86 5.65 14.32
CA ASP A 107 2.15 4.95 14.33
C ASP A 107 2.01 3.55 13.69
N HIS A 108 3.07 2.75 13.75
CA HIS A 108 3.13 1.38 13.24
C HIS A 108 3.37 0.34 14.33
N ALA A 109 3.21 0.69 15.62
CA ALA A 109 3.39 -0.22 16.76
C ALA A 109 4.73 -0.99 16.71
N ASN A 110 5.80 -0.25 16.43
CA ASN A 110 7.17 -0.70 16.28
C ASN A 110 7.44 -1.63 15.08
N ALA A 111 6.49 -1.73 14.14
CA ALA A 111 6.67 -2.41 12.87
C ALA A 111 7.20 -1.45 11.78
N HIS A 112 7.75 -2.05 10.73
CA HIS A 112 8.19 -1.38 9.53
C HIS A 112 7.10 -1.49 8.46
N CYS A 113 6.92 -0.48 7.63
CA CYS A 113 5.90 -0.48 6.58
C CYS A 113 6.46 0.06 5.27
N VAL A 114 6.28 -0.71 4.20
CA VAL A 114 6.54 -0.27 2.83
C VAL A 114 5.20 -0.18 2.10
N MET A 115 4.89 1.01 1.58
CA MET A 115 3.65 1.32 0.89
C MET A 115 3.93 1.68 -0.57
N LYS A 116 3.28 0.98 -1.51
CA LYS A 116 3.29 1.30 -2.95
C LYS A 116 1.93 1.79 -3.41
N ILE A 117 1.88 2.82 -4.24
CA ILE A 117 0.63 3.24 -4.90
C ILE A 117 0.38 2.38 -6.13
N LEU A 118 -0.79 1.72 -6.17
CA LEU A 118 -1.23 0.88 -7.28
C LEU A 118 -2.16 1.61 -8.26
N HIS A 119 -2.97 2.56 -7.76
CA HIS A 119 -3.87 3.39 -8.58
C HIS A 119 -4.05 4.75 -7.92
N GLY A 120 -4.14 5.80 -8.73
CA GLY A 120 -4.41 7.16 -8.27
C GLY A 120 -3.21 7.82 -7.57
N SER A 121 -3.47 8.57 -6.49
CA SER A 121 -2.42 9.20 -5.68
C SER A 121 -2.83 9.29 -4.22
N LEU A 122 -1.84 9.28 -3.32
CA LEU A 122 -2.05 9.49 -1.89
C LEU A 122 -1.13 10.60 -1.39
N LYS A 123 -1.64 11.44 -0.49
CA LYS A 123 -0.87 12.44 0.24
C LYS A 123 -0.48 11.89 1.62
N GLU A 124 0.81 11.83 1.89
CA GLU A 124 1.39 11.57 3.20
C GLU A 124 1.75 12.88 3.90
N HIS A 125 1.25 13.06 5.13
CA HIS A 125 1.77 14.05 6.08
C HIS A 125 2.51 13.32 7.19
N ARG A 126 3.74 13.73 7.49
CA ARG A 126 4.52 13.23 8.64
C ARG A 126 4.49 14.23 9.78
N TYR A 127 4.57 13.71 10.99
CA TYR A 127 4.56 14.48 12.23
C TYR A 127 5.64 13.93 13.16
N ASP A 128 6.26 14.79 13.95
CA ASP A 128 7.11 14.33 15.06
C ASP A 128 6.25 13.74 16.18
N TRP A 129 6.89 12.90 17.01
CA TRP A 129 6.29 12.43 18.25
C TRP A 129 6.04 13.61 19.20
N PRO A 130 4.90 13.63 19.93
CA PRO A 130 4.67 14.63 20.95
C PRO A 130 5.80 14.68 21.99
N GLU A 131 6.19 15.88 22.41
CA GLU A 131 7.21 16.07 23.45
C GLU A 131 6.69 15.57 24.80
N GLN A 132 7.28 14.49 25.30
CA GLN A 132 6.80 13.82 26.51
C GLN A 132 6.84 14.72 27.75
N ASP A 133 7.84 15.60 27.86
CA ASP A 133 7.95 16.55 28.98
C ASP A 133 6.78 17.54 29.00
N LYS A 134 6.37 18.07 27.84
CA LYS A 134 5.20 18.95 27.72
C LYS A 134 3.93 18.23 28.11
N ILE A 135 3.75 16.97 27.66
CA ILE A 135 2.60 16.15 28.06
C ILE A 135 2.58 15.95 29.57
N ASN A 136 3.71 15.57 30.16
CA ASN A 136 3.83 15.31 31.59
C ASN A 136 3.54 16.56 32.43
N ASN A 137 3.86 17.75 31.90
CA ASN A 137 3.59 19.03 32.54
C ASN A 137 2.18 19.58 32.28
N GLY A 138 1.34 18.87 31.51
CA GLY A 138 0.00 19.34 31.13
C GLY A 138 0.00 20.50 30.14
N GLU A 139 1.09 20.71 29.42
CA GLU A 139 1.23 21.75 28.41
C GLU A 139 0.62 21.30 27.08
N ALA A 140 0.12 22.26 26.30
CA ALA A 140 -0.38 21.98 24.96
C ALA A 140 0.77 21.56 24.04
N CYS A 141 0.66 20.37 23.44
CA CYS A 141 1.63 19.84 22.48
C CYS A 141 0.91 19.47 21.16
N PRO A 142 0.49 20.46 20.34
CA PRO A 142 -0.17 20.18 19.07
C PRO A 142 0.79 19.49 18.10
N LEU A 143 0.30 18.50 17.36
CA LEU A 143 1.07 17.84 16.30
C LEU A 143 1.35 18.82 15.16
N THR A 144 2.62 18.89 14.74
CA THR A 144 3.07 19.75 13.64
C THR A 144 3.51 18.89 12.46
N VAL A 145 3.13 19.30 11.25
CA VAL A 145 3.53 18.60 10.03
C VAL A 145 5.01 18.89 9.77
N THR A 146 5.83 17.85 9.72
CA THR A 146 7.27 17.94 9.43
C THR A 146 7.58 17.77 7.95
N LYS A 147 6.75 16.98 7.25
CA LYS A 147 6.88 16.73 5.82
C LYS A 147 5.52 16.45 5.20
N GLU A 148 5.30 16.95 3.98
CA GLU A 148 4.18 16.60 3.13
C GLU A 148 4.71 16.04 1.80
N THR A 149 4.16 14.91 1.34
CA THR A 149 4.55 14.28 0.07
C THR A 149 3.30 13.78 -0.67
N ILE A 150 3.20 14.06 -1.97
CA ILE A 150 2.22 13.40 -2.85
C ILE A 150 2.91 12.20 -3.47
N LEU A 151 2.38 11.01 -3.19
CA LEU A 151 2.79 9.75 -3.79
C LEU A 151 1.85 9.42 -4.94
N ARG A 152 2.40 9.20 -6.13
CA ARG A 152 1.69 8.86 -7.37
C ARG A 152 1.78 7.38 -7.66
N GLU A 153 0.97 6.91 -8.60
CA GLU A 153 1.01 5.53 -9.09
C GLU A 153 2.45 5.05 -9.35
N ASN A 154 2.72 3.83 -8.90
CA ASN A 154 4.01 3.14 -8.89
C ASN A 154 5.07 3.67 -7.92
N GLU A 155 4.90 4.84 -7.30
CA GLU A 155 5.81 5.33 -6.26
C GLU A 155 5.67 4.51 -4.98
N VAL A 156 6.79 4.40 -4.25
CA VAL A 156 6.92 3.64 -3.01
C VAL A 156 7.42 4.55 -1.89
N ALA A 157 6.87 4.37 -0.70
CA ALA A 157 7.27 5.06 0.50
C ALA A 157 7.54 4.06 1.63
N TYR A 158 8.49 4.41 2.49
CA TYR A 158 8.82 3.65 3.69
C TYR A 158 8.50 4.48 4.94
N MET A 159 7.96 3.81 5.95
CA MET A 159 7.66 4.37 7.26
C MET A 159 7.99 3.38 8.38
N SER A 160 8.45 3.93 9.50
CA SER A 160 8.56 3.25 10.79
C SER A 160 8.48 4.28 11.91
N ASP A 161 8.29 3.84 13.15
CA ASP A 161 8.11 4.74 14.30
C ASP A 161 9.35 5.62 14.58
N LYS A 162 10.53 5.22 14.07
CA LYS A 162 11.77 6.02 14.10
C LYS A 162 11.68 7.29 13.25
N LEU A 163 10.75 7.32 12.27
CA LEU A 163 10.52 8.44 11.37
C LEU A 163 9.36 9.33 11.82
N GLY A 164 8.69 8.99 12.92
CA GLY A 164 7.57 9.75 13.50
C GLY A 164 6.21 9.09 13.28
N LEU A 165 5.18 9.92 13.22
CA LEU A 165 3.81 9.54 12.92
C LEU A 165 3.44 9.97 11.51
N HIS A 166 2.40 9.38 10.93
CA HIS A 166 1.90 9.88 9.65
C HIS A 166 0.38 9.81 9.49
N LYS A 167 -0.10 10.55 8.49
CA LYS A 167 -1.49 10.54 8.01
C LYS A 167 -1.47 10.36 6.50
N ILE A 168 -2.21 9.37 6.02
CA ILE A 168 -2.39 9.11 4.59
C ILE A 168 -3.79 9.59 4.18
N SER A 169 -3.88 10.25 3.04
CA SER A 169 -5.12 10.80 2.51
C SER A 169 -5.22 10.60 1.01
N ASN A 170 -6.40 10.26 0.52
CA ASN A 170 -6.72 10.37 -0.90
C ASN A 170 -7.16 11.82 -1.17
N PRO A 171 -6.37 12.63 -1.89
CA PRO A 171 -6.71 14.01 -2.18
C PRO A 171 -7.76 14.16 -3.28
N ASP A 172 -8.02 13.11 -4.07
CA ASP A 172 -8.99 13.17 -5.16
C ASP A 172 -10.43 13.12 -4.61
N PRO A 173 -11.30 14.09 -4.94
CA PRO A 173 -12.67 14.12 -4.44
C PRO A 173 -13.64 13.19 -5.20
N ASN A 174 -13.22 12.63 -6.34
CA ASN A 174 -14.08 11.89 -7.25
C ASN A 174 -13.62 10.45 -7.51
N ASP A 175 -12.31 10.17 -7.44
CA ASP A 175 -11.77 8.84 -7.73
C ASP A 175 -11.13 8.18 -6.49
N PHE A 176 -11.10 6.85 -6.52
CA PHE A 176 -10.45 6.05 -5.51
C PHE A 176 -8.93 6.11 -5.67
N ALA A 177 -8.22 5.82 -4.58
CA ALA A 177 -6.80 5.50 -4.62
C ALA A 177 -6.57 4.11 -4.04
N ILE A 178 -5.58 3.39 -4.54
CA ILE A 178 -5.29 2.01 -4.13
C ILE A 178 -3.81 1.90 -3.82
N SER A 179 -3.49 1.27 -2.69
CA SER A 179 -2.11 1.09 -2.26
C SER A 179 -1.86 -0.31 -1.71
N LEU A 180 -0.69 -0.87 -2.02
CA LEU A 180 -0.16 -2.11 -1.45
C LEU A 180 0.70 -1.79 -0.23
N HIS A 181 0.51 -2.53 0.86
CA HIS A 181 1.24 -2.36 2.12
C HIS A 181 1.87 -3.69 2.51
N CYS A 182 3.18 -3.70 2.70
CA CYS A 182 3.93 -4.80 3.31
C CYS A 182 4.40 -4.36 4.69
N LYS A 183 4.01 -5.07 5.74
CA LYS A 183 4.28 -4.73 7.14
C LYS A 183 4.39 -5.95 8.04
#